data_AF-A0A951U4E0-F1
#
_entry.id   AF-A0A951U4E0-F1
#
_cell.length_a   1.000
_cell.length_b   1.000
_cell.length_c   1.000
_cell.angle_alpha   90.00
_cell.angle_beta   90.00
_cell.angle_gamma   90.00
#
_symmetry.space_group_name_H-M   'P 1'
#
loop_
_entity.id
_entity.type
_entity.pdbx_description
1 polymer ?
#
loop_
_entity_poly.entity_id
_entity_poly.type
_entity_poly.pdbx_seq_one_letter_code
_entity_poly.pdbx_strand_id
1 'polypeptide(L)'
;MFNRGMVPNIPENPRGRRTPKRGRKPIFDLAIVQERFYTIERVFAWEDKFRRLLMRFERLSKLHYALKTLAYTMINLRHFCQS
;
A
#
# COMPACT_ATOMS: atom_id res chain seq x y z
N MET A 1 16.94 8.53 -5.26
CA MET A 1 15.64 8.66 -4.56
C MET A 1 15.81 9.17 -3.13
N PHE A 2 16.62 8.51 -2.28
CA PHE A 2 16.76 8.90 -0.87
C PHE A 2 17.43 10.28 -0.61
N ASN A 3 18.19 10.80 -1.58
CA ASN A 3 18.88 12.10 -1.46
C ASN A 3 17.96 13.33 -1.67
N ARG A 4 16.65 13.14 -1.83
CA ARG A 4 15.65 14.22 -2.01
C ARG A 4 14.83 14.51 -0.75
N GLY A 5 15.27 14.06 0.42
CA GLY A 5 14.51 14.21 1.67
C GLY A 5 13.27 13.32 1.77
N MET A 6 13.17 12.27 0.95
CA MET A 6 12.06 11.31 1.06
C MET A 6 12.31 10.31 2.19
N VAL A 7 11.29 10.11 3.03
CA VAL A 7 11.31 9.09 4.09
C VAL A 7 10.79 7.76 3.53
N PRO A 8 11.55 6.65 3.58
CA PRO A 8 11.06 5.34 3.20
C PRO A 8 9.86 4.91 4.02
N ASN A 9 8.84 4.44 3.30
CA ASN A 9 7.66 3.77 3.85
C ASN A 9 7.87 2.25 4.03
N ILE A 10 8.88 1.64 3.42
CA ILE A 10 9.14 0.21 3.55
C ILE A 10 10.34 0.01 4.49
N PRO A 11 10.23 -0.86 5.52
CA PRO A 11 11.37 -1.15 6.37
C PRO A 11 12.51 -1.78 5.56
N GLU A 12 13.75 -1.57 6.00
CA GLU A 12 14.88 -2.24 5.34
C GLU A 12 14.69 -3.76 5.39
N ASN A 13 14.76 -4.43 4.24
CA ASN A 13 14.70 -5.88 4.17
C ASN A 13 16.07 -6.47 4.56
N PRO A 14 16.20 -7.18 5.70
CA PRO A 14 17.47 -7.75 6.14
C PRO A 14 17.80 -9.08 5.43
N ARG A 15 16.84 -9.67 4.72
CA ARG A 15 16.99 -10.99 4.11
C ARG A 15 18.13 -11.01 3.07
N GLY A 16 18.91 -12.09 3.10
CA GLY A 16 20.02 -12.32 2.16
C GLY A 16 21.34 -11.62 2.50
N ARG A 17 21.49 -11.06 3.71
CA ARG A 17 22.74 -10.41 4.16
C ARG A 17 23.27 -11.06 5.44
N ARG A 18 24.58 -11.36 5.48
CA ARG A 18 25.29 -11.85 6.68
C ARG A 18 25.76 -10.72 7.59
N THR A 19 25.92 -9.52 7.03
CA THR A 19 26.39 -8.32 7.74
C THR A 19 25.44 -7.15 7.49
N PRO A 20 25.34 -6.20 8.44
CA PRO A 20 24.50 -5.01 8.28
C PRO A 20 24.96 -4.17 7.09
N LYS A 21 24.05 -3.37 6.50
CA LYS A 21 24.41 -2.47 5.41
C LYS A 21 25.46 -1.48 5.88
N ARG A 22 26.56 -1.37 5.14
CA ARG A 22 27.57 -0.34 5.40
C ARG A 22 27.00 1.04 5.05
N GLY A 23 27.28 2.02 5.90
CA GLY A 23 26.90 3.43 5.70
C GLY A 23 25.74 3.90 6.59
N ARG A 24 25.26 5.13 6.34
CA ARG A 24 24.17 5.75 7.08
C ARG A 24 22.87 4.97 6.85
N LYS A 25 22.21 4.56 7.93
CA LYS A 25 20.89 3.92 7.85
C LYS A 25 19.88 4.91 7.25
N PRO A 26 18.97 4.47 6.36
CA PRO A 26 17.86 5.30 5.91
C PRO A 26 17.07 5.82 7.11
N ILE A 27 16.57 7.06 7.02
CA ILE A 27 15.61 7.60 7.98
C ILE A 27 14.36 6.73 7.89
N PHE A 28 13.95 6.08 8.97
CA PHE A 28 12.77 5.21 8.97
C PHE A 28 11.89 5.60 10.15
N ASP A 29 10.60 5.73 9.88
CA ASP A 29 9.59 6.03 10.89
C ASP A 29 8.54 4.91 10.89
N LEU A 30 8.35 4.32 12.07
CA LEU A 30 7.37 3.26 12.29
C LEU A 30 5.93 3.77 12.10
N ALA A 31 5.66 5.05 12.42
CA ALA A 31 4.33 5.64 12.28
C ALA A 31 3.89 5.66 10.82
N ILE A 32 4.81 5.94 9.88
CA ILE A 32 4.53 5.92 8.44
C ILE A 32 4.15 4.51 7.96
N VAL A 33 4.84 3.47 8.47
CA VAL A 33 4.50 2.07 8.13
C VAL A 33 3.12 1.70 8.66
N GLN A 34 2.83 2.13 9.89
CA GLN A 34 1.55 1.86 10.51
C GLN A 34 0.41 2.54 9.75
N GLU A 35 0.58 3.79 9.33
CA GLU A 35 -0.37 4.49 8.46
C GLU A 35 -0.56 3.77 7.11
N ARG A 36 0.53 3.29 6.48
CA ARG A 36 0.45 2.49 5.24
C ARG A 36 -0.42 1.26 5.44
N PHE A 37 -0.28 0.57 6.57
CA PHE A 37 -1.05 -0.65 6.82
C PHE A 37 -2.56 -0.37 6.92
N TYR A 38 -2.96 0.70 7.61
CA TYR A 38 -4.36 1.08 7.77
C TYR A 38 -5.00 1.63 6.48
N THR A 39 -4.23 2.31 5.64
CA THR A 39 -4.73 2.97 4.44
C THR A 39 -4.56 2.10 3.20
N ILE A 40 -3.32 1.80 2.84
CA ILE A 40 -2.93 1.18 1.58
C ILE A 40 -3.08 -0.33 1.67
N GLU A 41 -2.40 -1.00 2.60
CA GLU A 41 -2.38 -2.48 2.66
C GLU A 41 -3.78 -3.07 2.85
N ARG A 42 -4.64 -2.40 3.62
CA ARG A 42 -6.06 -2.78 3.75
C ARG A 42 -6.79 -2.81 2.40
N VAL A 43 -6.56 -1.80 1.57
CA VAL A 43 -7.16 -1.70 0.24
C VAL A 43 -6.57 -2.77 -0.69
N PHE A 44 -5.26 -2.95 -0.68
CA PHE A 44 -4.59 -3.98 -1.48
C PHE A 44 -5.02 -5.41 -1.09
N ALA A 45 -5.16 -5.68 0.20
CA ALA A 45 -5.65 -6.97 0.70
C ALA A 45 -7.12 -7.23 0.33
N TRP A 46 -7.94 -6.16 0.27
CA TRP A 46 -9.31 -6.28 -0.24
C TRP A 46 -9.31 -6.51 -1.75
N GLU A 47 -8.47 -5.79 -2.48
CA GLU A 47 -8.33 -5.88 -3.94
C GLU A 47 -7.86 -7.27 -4.39
N ASP A 48 -6.96 -7.89 -3.62
CA ASP A 48 -6.48 -9.25 -3.87
C ASP A 48 -7.62 -10.28 -3.89
N LYS A 49 -8.73 -10.02 -3.19
CA LYS A 49 -9.93 -10.87 -3.23
C LYS A 49 -10.69 -10.79 -4.54
N PHE A 50 -10.53 -9.71 -5.30
CA PHE A 50 -11.24 -9.46 -6.56
C PHE A 50 -10.27 -9.46 -7.72
N ARG A 51 -10.10 -10.63 -8.35
CA ARG A 51 -9.18 -10.81 -9.49
C ARG A 51 -9.40 -9.77 -10.59
N ARG A 52 -10.65 -9.36 -10.88
CA ARG A 52 -10.97 -8.31 -11.89
C ARG A 52 -10.37 -6.93 -11.60
N LEU A 53 -10.04 -6.64 -10.35
CA LEU A 53 -9.46 -5.37 -9.91
C LEU A 53 -7.92 -5.41 -9.84
N LEU A 54 -7.36 -6.57 -9.51
CA LEU A 54 -5.93 -6.83 -9.27
C LEU A 54 -5.05 -6.52 -10.50
N MET A 55 -5.53 -6.91 -11.69
CA MET A 55 -4.96 -6.49 -12.97
C MET A 55 -6.07 -5.81 -13.78
N ARG A 56 -5.71 -4.87 -14.65
CA ARG A 56 -6.67 -4.18 -15.50
C ARG A 56 -7.23 -5.12 -16.58
N PHE A 57 -8.17 -5.97 -16.19
CA PHE A 57 -8.87 -6.92 -17.05
C PHE A 57 -9.98 -6.26 -17.88
N GLU A 58 -10.48 -5.11 -17.43
CA GLU A 58 -11.50 -4.36 -18.14
C GLU A 58 -10.92 -3.63 -19.35
N ARG A 59 -11.53 -3.84 -20.53
CA ARG A 59 -11.14 -3.17 -21.78
C ARG A 59 -11.29 -1.65 -21.67
N LEU A 60 -12.35 -1.19 -21.01
CA LEU A 60 -12.65 0.24 -20.86
C LEU A 60 -12.04 0.79 -19.55
N SER A 61 -11.24 1.85 -19.66
CA SER A 61 -10.66 2.56 -18.51
C SER A 61 -11.72 3.04 -17.53
N LYS A 62 -12.84 3.55 -18.04
CA LYS A 62 -13.95 4.08 -17.24
C LYS A 62 -14.54 3.02 -16.31
N LEU A 63 -14.71 1.79 -16.81
CA LEU A 63 -15.27 0.70 -16.02
C LEU A 63 -14.30 0.24 -14.93
N HIS A 64 -13.01 0.10 -15.26
CA HIS A 64 -11.98 -0.18 -14.25
C HIS A 64 -11.95 0.87 -13.13
N TYR A 65 -11.99 2.16 -13.50
CA TYR A 65 -11.99 3.25 -12.54
C TYR A 65 -13.25 3.29 -11.68
N ALA A 66 -14.42 3.04 -12.28
CA ALA A 66 -15.68 2.94 -11.54
C ALA A 66 -15.66 1.80 -10.51
N LEU A 67 -15.15 0.62 -10.89
CA LEU A 67 -15.03 -0.52 -9.98
C LEU A 67 -14.02 -0.24 -8.84
N LYS A 68 -12.89 0.41 -9.13
CA LYS A 68 -11.93 0.87 -8.09
C LYS A 68 -12.58 1.86 -7.13
N THR A 69 -13.32 2.82 -7.65
CA THR A 69 -14.00 3.84 -6.83
C THR A 69 -15.05 3.20 -5.92
N LEU A 70 -15.86 2.28 -6.47
CA LEU A 70 -16.86 1.54 -5.69
C LEU A 70 -16.21 0.74 -4.57
N ALA A 71 -15.10 0.04 -4.86
CA ALA A 71 -14.33 -0.69 -3.86
C ALA A 71 -13.86 0.21 -2.72
N TYR A 72 -13.26 1.36 -3.03
CA TYR A 72 -12.80 2.31 -2.02
C TYR A 72 -13.95 2.85 -1.17
N THR A 73 -15.09 3.17 -1.79
CA THR A 73 -16.29 3.59 -1.07
C THR A 73 -16.78 2.51 -0.11
N MET A 74 -16.85 1.24 -0.53
CA MET A 74 -17.29 0.14 0.33
C MET A 74 -16.33 -0.11 1.50
N ILE A 75 -15.02 -0.04 1.26
CA ILE A 75 -14.00 -0.21 2.31
C ILE A 75 -14.10 0.93 3.34
N ASN A 76 -14.25 2.17 2.87
CA ASN A 76 -14.39 3.34 3.75
C ASN A 76 -15.72 3.30 4.52
N LEU A 77 -16.84 3.02 3.84
CA LEU A 77 -18.15 2.89 4.48
C LEU A 77 -18.14 1.82 5.56
N ARG A 78 -17.54 0.65 5.31
CA ARG A 78 -17.41 -0.39 6.34
C ARG A 78 -16.58 0.08 7.53
N HIS A 79 -15.53 0.86 7.30
CA HIS A 79 -14.71 1.40 8.38
C HIS A 79 -15.45 2.43 9.23
N PHE A 80 -16.27 3.30 8.62
CA PHE A 80 -17.01 4.34 9.34
C PHE A 80 -18.34 3.85 9.94
N CYS A 81 -19.04 2.94 9.26
CA CYS A 81 -20.35 2.43 9.69
C CYS A 81 -20.27 1.20 10.59
N GLN A 82 -19.08 0.68 10.90
CA GLN A 82 -18.90 -0.28 11.99
C GLN A 82 -18.97 0.48 13.33
N SER A 83 -20.19 0.89 13.69
CA SER A 83 -20.63 1.23 15.05
C SER A 83 -21.43 0.06 15.61
#